data_AF-A0A5K1EU33-F1
#
_entry.id   AF-A0A5K1EU33-F1
#
_cell.length_a   1.000
_cell.length_b   1.000
_cell.length_c   1.000
_cell.angle_alpha   90.00
_cell.angle_beta   90.00
_cell.angle_gamma   90.00
#
_symmetry.space_group_name_H-M   'P 1'
#
loop_
_entity.id
_entity.type
_entity.pdbx_description
1 polymer ?
#
loop_
_entity_poly.entity_id
_entity_poly.type
_entity_poly.pdbx_seq_one_letter_code
_entity_poly.pdbx_strand_id
1 'polypeptide(L)' 'VEQLHKIFKLCGSPTEDYWKKSKLQNATLFKPHHPYKRCFRETFKDFPVTALSLLDSLLAIEPEHRRTATAALKSE' A
#
# COMPACT_ATOMS: atom_id res chain seq x y z
N VAL A 1 9.42 4.99 13.00
CA VAL A 1 9.80 3.79 12.21
C VAL A 1 8.75 2.68 12.31
N GLU A 2 8.16 2.41 13.49
CA GLU A 2 7.16 1.33 13.65
C GLU A 2 5.94 1.43 12.75
N GLN A 3 5.40 2.63 12.52
CA GLN A 3 4.19 2.78 11.71
C GLN A 3 4.39 2.33 10.26
N LEU A 4 5.51 2.69 9.65
CA LEU A 4 5.83 2.25 8.28
C LEU A 4 6.01 0.74 8.20
N HIS A 5 6.59 0.11 9.23
CA HIS A 5 6.70 -1.34 9.30
C HIS A 5 5.32 -2.01 9.36
N LYS A 6 4.39 -1.46 10.16
CA LYS A 6 3.00 -1.95 10.21
C LYS A 6 2.29 -1.80 8.87
N ILE A 7 2.47 -0.64 8.21
CA ILE A 7 1.90 -0.39 6.87
C ILE A 7 2.46 -1.39 5.85
N PHE A 8 3.78 -1.57 5.76
CA PHE A 8 4.38 -2.47 4.78
C PHE A 8 4.04 -3.94 5.03
N LYS A 9 3.92 -4.37 6.29
CA LYS A 9 3.47 -5.72 6.63
C LYS A 9 2.09 -6.02 6.05
N LEU A 10 1.19 -5.05 6.01
CA LEU A 10 -0.17 -5.20 5.48
C LEU A 10 -0.23 -4.99 3.97
N CYS A 11 0.27 -3.84 3.51
CA CYS A 11 0.09 -3.35 2.15
C CYS A 11 1.20 -3.79 1.18
N GLY A 12 2.25 -4.43 1.69
CA GLY A 12 3.47 -4.78 0.94
C GLY A 12 4.53 -3.67 0.99
N SER A 13 5.78 -4.02 0.68
CA SER A 13 6.85 -3.05 0.51
C SER A 13 6.76 -2.33 -0.85
N PRO A 14 7.15 -1.05 -0.93
CA PRO A 14 7.28 -0.35 -2.21
C PRO A 14 8.36 -1.01 -3.09
N THR A 15 8.25 -0.83 -4.41
CA THR A 15 9.26 -1.29 -5.36
C THR A 15 10.59 -0.55 -5.21
N GLU A 16 11.66 -1.13 -5.75
CA GLU A 16 12.98 -0.46 -5.82
C GLU A 16 12.92 0.87 -6.58
N ASP A 17 12.13 0.94 -7.64
CA ASP A 17 11.98 2.15 -8.44
C ASP A 17 11.24 3.26 -7.69
N TYR A 18 10.27 2.90 -6.84
CA TYR A 18 9.68 3.85 -5.90
C TYR A 18 10.76 4.46 -5.00
N TRP A 19 11.62 3.65 -4.39
CA TRP A 19 12.67 4.15 -3.49
C TRP A 19 13.65 5.10 -4.20
N LYS A 20 14.07 4.77 -5.43
CA LYS A 20 14.96 5.62 -6.24
C LYS A 20 14.33 6.96 -6.61
N LYS A 21 13.03 6.97 -6.94
CA LYS A 21 12.29 8.17 -7.34
C LYS A 21 11.80 8.99 -6.15
N SER A 22 11.62 8.35 -4.98
CA SER A 22 11.06 8.99 -3.81
C SER A 22 12.01 10.08 -3.29
N LYS A 23 11.47 11.27 -3.03
CA LYS A 23 12.19 12.35 -2.36
C LYS A 23 12.15 12.21 -0.84
N LEU A 24 11.98 10.98 -0.33
CA LEU A 24 11.85 10.72 1.10
C LEU A 24 13.19 11.00 1.77
N GLN A 25 13.21 12.00 2.65
CA GLN A 25 14.34 12.22 3.55
C GLN A 25 14.55 10.93 4.36
N ASN A 26 15.79 10.46 4.45
CA ASN A 26 16.17 9.23 5.14
C ASN A 26 15.51 7.94 4.58
N ALA A 27 15.30 7.84 3.27
CA ALA A 27 14.74 6.64 2.62
C ALA A 27 15.44 5.32 3.05
N THR A 28 16.75 5.33 3.26
CA THR A 28 17.53 4.19 3.74
C THR A 28 17.15 3.72 5.15
N LEU A 29 16.68 4.62 6.02
CA LEU A 29 16.21 4.28 7.38
C LEU A 29 14.83 3.60 7.34
N PHE A 30 14.03 3.90 6.32
CA PHE A 30 12.66 3.40 6.19
C PHE A 30 12.53 2.18 5.30
N LYS A 31 13.48 1.98 4.39
CA LYS A 31 13.52 0.81 3.52
C LYS A 31 13.77 -0.44 4.36
N PRO A 32 12.84 -1.40 4.38
CA PRO A 32 13.04 -2.62 5.15
C PRO A 32 14.16 -3.47 4.52
N HIS A 33 14.92 -4.17 5.36
CA HIS A 33 15.97 -5.09 4.89
C HIS A 33 15.42 -6.20 3.99
N HIS A 34 14.21 -6.68 4.29
CA HIS A 34 13.51 -7.67 3.49
C HIS A 34 12.15 -7.10 3.05
N PRO A 35 11.82 -7.15 1.74
CA PRO A 35 10.51 -6.71 1.27
C PRO A 35 9.38 -7.53 1.89
N TYR A 36 8.32 -6.85 2.32
CA TYR A 36 7.10 -7.49 2.77
C TYR A 36 6.20 -7.82 1.59
N LYS A 37 5.65 -9.03 1.57
CA LYS A 37 4.56 -9.39 0.67
C LYS A 37 3.28 -8.72 1.17
N ARG A 38 2.48 -8.17 0.24
CA ARG A 38 1.13 -7.68 0.56
C ARG A 38 0.25 -8.84 1.03
N CYS A 39 -0.43 -8.67 2.16
CA CYS A 39 -1.35 -9.65 2.74
C CYS A 39 -2.74 -9.06 3.06
N PHE A 40 -3.07 -7.92 2.44
CA PHE A 40 -4.31 -7.18 2.68
C PHE A 40 -5.57 -8.03 2.46
N ARG A 41 -5.64 -8.77 1.34
CA ARG A 41 -6.81 -9.59 1.01
C ARG A 41 -7.02 -10.74 1.99
N GLU A 42 -5.93 -11.36 2.45
CA GLU A 42 -5.95 -12.43 3.44
C GLU A 42 -6.37 -11.92 4.81
N THR A 43 -5.92 -10.70 5.16
CA THR A 43 -6.23 -10.06 6.45
C THR A 43 -7.70 -9.65 6.54
N PHE A 44 -8.30 -9.16 5.45
CA PHE A 44 -9.68 -8.66 5.42
C PHE A 44 -10.63 -9.56 4.62
N LYS A 45 -10.31 -10.85 4.50
CA LYS A 45 -11.05 -11.83 3.68
C LYS A 45 -12.56 -11.91 3.96
N ASP A 46 -12.98 -11.50 5.16
CA ASP A 46 -14.37 -11.54 5.63
C ASP A 46 -15.17 -10.29 5.20
N PHE A 47 -14.53 -9.31 4.56
CA PHE A 47 -15.21 -8.13 4.03
C PHE A 47 -15.93 -8.44 2.70
N PRO A 48 -17.01 -7.70 2.36
CA PRO A 48 -17.61 -7.78 1.04
C PRO A 48 -16.57 -7.55 -0.08
N VAL A 49 -16.69 -8.30 -1.18
CA VAL A 49 -15.74 -8.23 -2.31
C VAL A 49 -15.62 -6.82 -2.88
N THR A 50 -16.72 -6.06 -2.92
CA THR A 50 -16.76 -4.66 -3.37
C THR A 50 -15.93 -3.76 -2.45
N ALA A 51 -16.13 -3.86 -1.13
CA ALA A 51 -15.36 -3.13 -0.13
C ALA A 51 -13.87 -3.50 -0.18
N LEU A 52 -13.55 -4.79 -0.32
CA LEU A 52 -12.18 -5.26 -0.50
C LEU A 52 -11.49 -4.65 -1.72
N SER A 53 -12.18 -4.62 -2.87
CA SER A 53 -11.65 -4.04 -4.10
C SER A 53 -11.38 -2.54 -3.98
N LEU A 54 -12.32 -1.81 -3.36
CA LEU A 54 -12.18 -0.38 -3.09
C LEU A 54 -10.99 -0.11 -2.15
N LEU A 55 -10.94 -0.79 -0.99
CA LEU A 55 -9.86 -0.59 -0.02
C LEU A 55 -8.50 -1.02 -0.57
N ASP A 56 -8.42 -2.10 -1.36
CA ASP A 56 -7.16 -2.56 -1.96
C ASP A 56 -6.55 -1.47 -2.85
N SER A 57 -7.39 -0.77 -3.62
CA SER A 57 -6.96 0.30 -4.51
C SER A 57 -6.72 1.65 -3.79
N LEU A 58 -7.42 1.93 -2.69
CA LEU A 58 -7.15 3.11 -1.85
C LEU A 58 -5.87 2.97 -1.00
N LEU A 59 -5.53 1.74 -0.60
CA LEU A 59 -4.35 1.43 0.22
C LEU A 59 -3.14 0.99 -0.63
N ALA A 60 -3.06 1.44 -1.88
CA ALA A 60 -1.86 1.32 -2.69
C ALA A 60 -0.71 2.15 -2.07
N ILE A 61 0.45 1.52 -1.93
CA ILE A 61 1.66 2.14 -1.39
C ILE A 61 2.18 3.24 -2.31
N GLU A 62 2.25 2.91 -3.60
CA GLU A 62 2.71 3.83 -4.64
C GLU A 62 1.57 4.75 -5.05
N PRO A 63 1.74 6.08 -4.98
CA PRO A 63 0.68 7.05 -5.30
C PRO A 63 0.12 6.89 -6.70
N GLU A 64 0.93 6.54 -7.70
CA GLU A 64 0.49 6.30 -9.08
C GLU A 64 -0.53 5.16 -9.21
N HIS A 65 -0.49 4.19 -8.30
CA HIS A 65 -1.41 3.06 -8.28
C HIS A 65 -2.64 3.32 -7.39
N ARG A 66 -2.66 4.42 -6.62
CA ARG A 66 -3.77 4.77 -5.75
C ARG A 66 -4.88 5.44 -6.56
N ARG A 67 -6.10 4.93 -6.42
CA ARG A 67 -7.26 5.50 -7.11
C ARG A 67 -7.64 6.88 -6.55
N THR A 68 -8.25 7.70 -7.41
CA THR A 68 -8.77 9.03 -7.06
C THR A 68 -10.13 8.94 -6.36
N ALA A 69 -10.53 10.03 -5.70
CA ALA A 69 -11.86 10.14 -5.11
C ALA A 69 -12.98 9.92 -6.14
N THR A 70 -12.86 10.51 -7.33
CA THR A 70 -13.84 10.31 -8.42
C THR A 70 -13.94 8.86 -8.86
N ALA A 71 -12.83 8.12 -8.92
CA ALA A 71 -12.84 6.71 -9.28
C ALA A 71 -13.45 5.85 -8.16
N ALA A 72 -13.21 6.19 -6.89
CA ALA A 72 -13.79 5.51 -5.74
C ALA A 72 -15.32 5.65 -5.69
N LEU A 73 -15.85 6.87 -5.93
CA LEU A 73 -17.30 7.11 -6.01
C LEU A 73 -18.00 6.32 -7.13
N LYS A 74 -17.27 5.86 -8.15
CA LYS A 74 -17.79 5.05 -9.25
C LYS A 74 -17.63 3.53 -9.03
N SER A 75 -17.09 3.12 -7.88
CA SER A 75 -16.85 1.71 -7.57
C SER A 75 -17.91 1.07 -6.67
N GLU A 76 -18.89 1.87 -6.25
CA GLU A 76 -20.12 1.43 -5.59
C GLU A 76 -21.15 0.92 -6.61
#